data_AF-A0A1F4DMI9-F1
#
_entry.id   AF-A0A1F4DMI9-F1
#
_cell.length_a   1.000
_cell.length_b   1.000
_cell.length_c   1.000
_cell.angle_alpha   90.00
_cell.angle_beta   90.00
_cell.angle_gamma   90.00
#
_symmetry.space_group_name_H-M   'P 1'
#
loop_
_entity.id
_entity.type
_entity.pdbx_description
1 polymer ?
#
loop_
_entity_poly.entity_id
_entity_poly.type
_entity_poly.pdbx_seq_one_letter_code
_entity_poly.pdbx_strand_id
1 'polypeptide(L)' 'MEDHPLTLDEIRKMAAEIGMTRLTDEHLQQLLRATKTARARRAALPVENLGPADEPAHVYRLGGEDSR' A
#
# COMPACT_ATOMS: atom_id res chain seq x y z
N MET A 1 0.31 -8.22 13.13
CA MET A 1 0.32 -8.93 11.83
C MET A 1 1.59 -9.72 11.79
N GLU A 2 1.52 -11.05 11.77
CA GLU A 2 2.71 -11.88 11.68
C GLU A 2 3.51 -11.46 10.45
N ASP A 3 4.80 -11.14 10.66
CA ASP A 3 5.70 -10.76 9.58
C ASP A 3 6.13 -12.04 8.87
N HIS A 4 5.21 -12.61 8.10
CA HIS A 4 5.52 -13.73 7.22
C HIS A 4 6.49 -13.23 6.15
N PRO A 5 7.62 -13.93 5.96
CA PRO A 5 8.64 -13.51 5.02
C PRO A 5 8.04 -13.46 3.62
N LEU A 6 8.02 -12.26 3.03
CA LEU A 6 7.42 -12.06 1.71
C LEU A 6 8.19 -12.85 0.64
N THR A 7 7.50 -13.81 0.03
CA THR A 7 8.04 -14.70 -1.01
C THR A 7 7.66 -14.25 -2.42
N LEU A 8 8.31 -14.81 -3.43
CA LEU A 8 8.01 -14.52 -4.83
C LEU A 8 6.62 -15.02 -5.24
N ASP A 9 6.18 -16.17 -4.71
CA ASP A 9 4.86 -16.74 -5.00
C ASP A 9 3.73 -15.89 -4.40
N GLU A 10 3.93 -15.32 -3.21
CA GLU A 10 2.99 -14.37 -2.63
C GLU A 10 2.89 -13.10 -3.48
N ILE A 11 4.01 -12.58 -3.98
CA ILE A 11 4.02 -11.43 -4.90
C ILE A 11 3.28 -11.76 -6.19
N ARG A 12 3.49 -12.95 -6.76
CA ARG A 12 2.80 -13.42 -7.96
C ARG A 12 1.29 -13.50 -7.72
N LYS A 13 0.87 -14.02 -6.56
CA LYS A 13 -0.54 -14.08 -6.17
C LYS A 13 -1.15 -12.69 -6.02
N MET A 14 -0.51 -11.79 -5.28
CA MET A 14 -1.00 -10.41 -5.11
C MET A 14 -1.08 -9.66 -6.44
N ALA A 15 -0.09 -9.83 -7.32
CA ALA A 15 -0.12 -9.25 -8.66
C ALA A 15 -1.31 -9.76 -9.47
N ALA A 16 -1.60 -11.06 -9.41
CA ALA A 16 -2.75 -11.64 -10.11
C ALA A 16 -4.09 -11.13 -9.57
N GLU A 17 -4.23 -10.96 -8.24
CA GLU A 17 -5.45 -10.44 -7.59
C GLU A 17 -5.82 -9.03 -8.06
N ILE A 18 -4.85 -8.21 -8.45
CA ILE A 18 -5.06 -6.86 -9.01
C ILE A 18 -5.02 -6.83 -10.55
N GLY A 19 -5.03 -8.00 -11.21
CA GLY A 19 -5.07 -8.12 -12.67
C GLY A 19 -3.72 -8.01 -13.38
N MET A 20 -2.60 -7.93 -12.66
CA MET A 20 -1.24 -7.92 -13.23
C MET A 20 -0.75 -9.35 -13.53
N THR A 21 -1.37 -9.99 -14.52
CA THR A 21 -1.14 -11.42 -14.84
C THR A 21 -0.01 -11.69 -15.84
N ARG A 22 0.54 -10.65 -16.48
CA ARG A 22 1.54 -10.76 -17.56
C ARG A 22 2.96 -10.37 -17.13
N LEU A 23 3.24 -10.42 -15.83
CA LEU A 23 4.57 -10.10 -15.31
C LEU A 23 5.54 -11.25 -15.58
N THR A 24 6.73 -10.92 -16.08
CA THR A 24 7.84 -11.87 -16.17
C THR A 24 8.42 -12.12 -14.78
N ASP A 25 9.24 -13.15 -14.63
CA ASP A 25 9.90 -13.44 -13.37
C ASP A 25 10.83 -12.29 -12.93
N GLU A 26 11.48 -11.59 -13.87
CA GLU A 26 12.28 -10.39 -13.56
C GLU A 26 11.40 -9.27 -12.99
N HIS A 27 10.21 -9.03 -13.57
CA HIS A 27 9.28 -8.04 -13.05
C HIS A 27 8.79 -8.44 -11.65
N LEU A 28 8.50 -9.72 -11.41
CA LEU A 28 8.10 -10.22 -10.10
C LEU A 28 9.22 -10.04 -9.05
N GLN A 29 10.49 -10.25 -9.44
CA GLN A 29 11.62 -9.99 -8.55
C GLN A 29 11.79 -8.50 -8.23
N GLN A 30 11.61 -7.62 -9.21
CA GLN A 30 11.63 -6.16 -8.98
C GLN A 30 10.48 -5.74 -8.06
N LEU A 31 9.28 -6.26 -8.30
CA LEU A 31 8.10 -6.00 -7.47
C LEU A 31 8.31 -6.51 -6.04
N LEU A 32 8.92 -7.67 -5.85
CA LEU A 32 9.30 -8.21 -4.55
C LEU A 32 10.22 -7.25 -3.78
N ARG A 33 11.28 -6.75 -4.44
CA ARG A 33 12.22 -5.79 -3.83
C ARG A 33 11.50 -4.50 -3.45
N ALA A 34 10.72 -3.93 -4.36
CA ALA A 34 9.96 -2.71 -4.12
C ALA A 34 8.97 -2.86 -2.95
N THR A 35 8.27 -4.00 -2.89
CA THR A 35 7.29 -4.29 -1.83
C THR A 35 7.97 -4.45 -0.48
N LYS A 36 9.13 -5.11 -0.41
CA LYS A 36 9.94 -5.19 0.82
C LYS A 36 10.34 -3.81 1.33
N THR A 37 10.85 -2.95 0.45
CA THR A 37 11.20 -1.57 0.81
C THR A 37 9.97 -0.78 1.28
N ALA A 38 8.84 -0.92 0.58
CA ALA A 38 7.59 -0.24 0.97
C ALA A 38 7.07 -0.71 2.33
N ARG A 39 7.12 -2.01 2.63
CA ARG A 39 6.76 -2.57 3.94
C ARG A 39 7.64 -2.02 5.06
N ALA A 40 8.96 -1.99 4.85
CA ALA A 40 9.90 -1.42 5.82
C ALA A 40 9.61 0.07 6.08
N ARG A 41 9.36 0.86 5.03
CA ARG A 41 8.99 2.27 5.16
C ARG A 41 7.66 2.45 5.88
N ARG A 42 6.65 1.63 5.57
CA ARG A 42 5.35 1.66 6.24
C ARG A 42 5.46 1.33 7.72
N ALA A 43 6.27 0.34 8.08
CA ALA A 43 6.53 -0.03 9.48
C ALA A 43 7.24 1.07 10.27
N ALA A 44 7.99 1.94 9.60
CA ALA A 44 8.65 3.09 10.20
C ALA A 44 7.75 4.34 10.34
N LEU A 45 6.51 4.31 9.84
CA LEU A 45 5.60 5.45 9.98
C LEU A 45 5.13 5.57 11.44
N PRO A 46 5.21 6.77 12.06
CA PRO A 46 4.78 6.98 13.43
C PRO A 46 3.25 7.06 13.50
N VAL A 47 2.59 5.90 13.57
CA VAL A 47 1.12 5.78 13.60
C VAL A 47 0.55 5.63 15.01
N GLU A 48 1.40 5.44 16.02
CA GLU A 48 1.01 5.13 17.40
C GLU A 48 0.17 6.23 18.06
N ASN A 49 0.35 7.48 17.63
CA ASN A 49 -0.35 8.64 18.17
C ASN A 49 -1.52 9.12 17.31
N LEU A 50 -1.87 8.40 16.23
CA LEU A 50 -3.01 8.77 15.39
C LEU A 50 -4.32 8.45 16.14
N GLY A 51 -5.08 9.50 16.43
CA GLY A 51 -6.41 9.43 17.02
C GLY A 51 -7.52 9.58 15.98
N PRO A 52 -8.79 9.41 16.39
CA PRO A 52 -9.95 9.53 15.49
C PRO A 52 -10.11 10.92 14.86
N ALA A 53 -9.52 11.96 15.46
CA ALA A 53 -9.56 13.33 14.96
C ALA A 53 -8.44 13.64 13.95
N ASP A 54 -7.45 12.75 13.79
CA ASP A 54 -6.40 12.88 12.79
C ASP A 54 -6.94 12.43 11.43
N GLU A 55 -7.63 13.37 10.77
CA GLU A 55 -8.28 13.12 9.48
C GLU A 55 -7.25 12.87 8.36
N PRO A 56 -7.63 12.09 7.32
CA PRO A 56 -6.84 12.00 6.11
C PRO A 56 -6.60 13.37 5.48
N ALA A 57 -5.43 13.58 4.86
CA ALA A 57 -5.10 14.85 4.20
C ALA A 57 -6.12 15.30 3.14
N HIS A 58 -6.89 14.36 2.58
CA HIS A 58 -7.96 14.62 1.63
C HIS A 58 -9.26 13.97 2.10
N VAL A 59 -10.14 14.78 2.67
CA VAL A 59 -11.51 14.39 3.04
C VAL A 59 -12.46 14.82 1.95
N TYR A 60 -13.27 13.89 1.44
CA TYR A 60 -14.33 14.21 0.50
C TYR A 60 -15.34 15.16 1.16
N ARG A 61 -15.66 16.26 0.47
CA ARG A 61 -16.72 17.19 0.86
C ARG A 61 -17.76 17.20 -0.25
N LEU A 62 -19.02 16.98 0.13
CA LEU A 62 -20.15 17.18 -0.76
C LEU A 62 -20.29 18.69 -0.99
N GLY A 63 -20.17 19.12 -2.25
CA GLY A 63 -20.43 20.47 -2.77
C GLY A 63 -20.21 21.60 -1.79
N GLY A 64 -19.10 22.34 -1.93
CA GLY A 64 -19.00 23.64 -1.26
C GLY A 64 -20.25 24.45 -1.57
N GLU A 65 -20.87 25.01 -0.53
CA GLU A 65 -21.62 26.23 -0.75
C GLU A 65 -20.67 27.17 -1.50
N ASP A 66 -20.98 27.43 -2.77
CA ASP A 66 -20.67 28.69 -3.41
C ASP A 66 -21.29 29.81 -2.54
N SER A 67 -20.66 30.07 -1.38
CA SER A 67 -20.87 31.30 -0.64
C SER A 67 -20.08 32.37 -1.38
N ARG A 68 -20.84 33.09 -2.19
CA ARG A 68 -20.53 34.37 -2.81
C ARG A 68 -19.74 35.31 -1.90
#